data_AF-A0ABD3NVV5-F1
#
_entry.id   AF-A0ABD3NVV5-F1
#
_cell.length_a   1.000
_cell.length_b   1.000
_cell.length_c   1.000
_cell.angle_alpha   90.00
_cell.angle_beta   90.00
_cell.angle_gamma   90.00
#
_symmetry.space_group_name_H-M   'P 1'
#
loop_
_entity.id
_entity.type
_entity.pdbx_description
1 polymer ?
#
loop_
_entity_poly.entity_id
_entity_poly.type
_entity_poly.pdbx_seq_one_letter_code
_entity_poly.pdbx_strand_id
1 'polypeptide(L)'
;MNQREKSVLRRTSFATISVREYEQTIGDSPSCHDGAPVALGWRFQESLELSLDEYEQARLPFRRRRSDLLLGVQQRRKKLVDSGVALLDVLRAENLVSLKKTASGKEPRRTPDLKLQQKGKPSNQCRLSPPLQKQMASRAA
;
A
#
# COMPACT_ATOMS: atom_id res chain seq x y z
N MET A 1 -29.87 -51.24 -28.89
CA MET A 1 -29.82 -49.77 -29.07
C MET A 1 -29.50 -49.14 -27.73
N ASN A 2 -28.24 -48.78 -27.46
CA ASN A 2 -27.82 -48.21 -26.18
C ASN A 2 -27.90 -46.68 -26.25
N GLN A 3 -28.93 -46.11 -25.65
CA GLN A 3 -29.03 -44.66 -25.45
C GLN A 3 -28.16 -44.28 -24.24
N ARG A 4 -27.02 -43.63 -24.48
CA ARG A 4 -26.21 -43.01 -23.42
C ARG A 4 -26.97 -41.78 -22.92
N GLU A 5 -27.46 -41.83 -21.69
CA GLU A 5 -27.98 -40.66 -21.00
C GLU A 5 -26.87 -39.60 -20.90
N LYS A 6 -27.09 -38.44 -21.54
CA LYS A 6 -26.17 -37.30 -21.47
C LYS A 6 -26.25 -36.73 -20.05
N SER A 7 -25.21 -36.94 -19.25
CA SER A 7 -25.07 -36.26 -17.96
C SER A 7 -25.14 -34.75 -18.18
N VAL A 8 -26.17 -34.09 -17.64
CA VAL A 8 -26.29 -32.63 -17.70
C VAL A 8 -25.12 -32.04 -16.91
N LEU A 9 -24.09 -31.57 -17.62
CA LEU A 9 -23.00 -30.81 -17.03
C LEU A 9 -23.60 -29.50 -16.51
N ARG A 10 -23.70 -29.37 -15.19
CA ARG A 10 -24.14 -28.13 -14.55
C ARG A 10 -23.07 -27.07 -14.80
N ARG A 11 -23.32 -26.18 -15.77
CA ARG A 11 -22.45 -25.06 -16.09
C ARG A 11 -23.05 -23.79 -15.51
N THR A 12 -22.26 -23.07 -14.72
CA THR A 12 -22.60 -21.73 -14.22
C THR A 12 -22.11 -20.69 -15.23
N SER A 13 -22.99 -19.76 -15.60
CA SER A 13 -22.67 -18.62 -16.45
C SER A 13 -23.26 -17.34 -15.85
N PHE A 14 -22.59 -16.22 -16.09
CA PHE A 14 -23.06 -14.90 -15.70
C PHE A 14 -23.54 -14.15 -16.94
N ALA A 15 -24.67 -13.45 -16.83
CA ALA A 15 -25.28 -12.74 -17.95
C ALA A 15 -25.20 -11.21 -17.77
N THR A 16 -25.54 -10.73 -16.57
CA THR A 16 -25.75 -9.31 -16.31
C THR A 16 -24.92 -8.85 -15.13
N ILE A 17 -24.47 -7.59 -15.20
CA ILE A 17 -23.77 -6.88 -14.13
C ILE A 17 -24.66 -5.74 -13.66
N SER A 18 -24.83 -5.65 -12.35
CA SER A 18 -25.43 -4.49 -11.68
C SER A 18 -24.34 -3.72 -10.93
N VAL A 19 -24.16 -2.43 -11.24
CA VAL A 19 -23.18 -1.57 -10.59
C VAL A 19 -23.86 -0.71 -9.53
N ARG A 20 -23.24 -0.64 -8.34
CA ARG A 20 -23.66 0.20 -7.22
C ARG A 20 -22.54 1.15 -6.83
N GLU A 21 -22.88 2.42 -6.67
CA GLU A 21 -21.94 3.45 -6.24
C GLU A 21 -22.23 3.84 -4.80
N TYR A 22 -21.28 3.56 -3.92
CA TYR A 22 -21.39 3.86 -2.49
C TYR A 22 -20.76 5.21 -2.17
N GLU A 23 -21.31 5.87 -1.15
CA GLU A 23 -20.74 7.09 -0.58
C GLU A 23 -19.30 6.84 -0.07
N GLN A 24 -18.41 7.82 -0.23
CA GLN A 24 -17.05 7.76 0.29
C GLN A 24 -16.96 8.49 1.62
N THR A 25 -16.43 7.83 2.64
CA THR A 25 -16.36 8.33 4.02
C THR A 25 -14.99 8.05 4.64
N ILE A 26 -14.71 8.66 5.80
CA ILE A 26 -13.51 8.36 6.58
C ILE A 26 -13.66 6.97 7.20
N GLY A 27 -12.66 6.10 7.01
CA GLY A 27 -12.63 4.74 7.55
C GLY A 27 -11.78 4.58 8.82
N ASP A 28 -11.49 3.33 9.15
CA ASP A 28 -10.72 2.91 10.32
C ASP A 28 -9.60 1.89 9.98
N SER A 29 -9.20 1.80 8.71
CA SER A 29 -8.23 0.80 8.24
C SER A 29 -6.88 0.88 8.98
N PRO A 30 -6.46 -0.19 9.69
CA PRO A 30 -5.19 -0.21 10.42
C PRO A 30 -3.98 -0.33 9.48
N SER A 31 -4.19 -0.63 8.19
CA SER A 31 -3.13 -0.75 7.20
C SER A 31 -2.72 0.58 6.55
N CYS A 32 -3.49 1.64 6.78
CA CYS A 32 -3.12 2.98 6.35
C CYS A 32 -1.96 3.49 7.22
N HIS A 33 -0.75 3.41 6.68
CA HIS A 33 0.43 3.95 7.34
C HIS A 33 0.38 5.48 7.40
N ASP A 34 -0.05 6.16 6.33
CA ASP A 34 -0.10 7.63 6.25
C ASP A 34 -1.48 8.11 5.78
N GLY A 35 -1.87 9.33 6.17
CA GLY A 35 -3.08 9.98 5.69
C GLY A 35 -4.38 9.39 6.25
N ALA A 36 -5.52 9.98 5.87
CA ALA A 36 -6.83 9.48 6.27
C ALA A 36 -7.19 8.21 5.49
N PRO A 37 -7.69 7.15 6.16
CA PRO A 37 -8.25 5.99 5.50
C PRO A 37 -9.58 6.36 4.82
N VAL A 38 -9.78 5.86 3.60
CA VAL A 38 -11.04 6.00 2.85
C VAL A 38 -11.83 4.70 3.00
N ALA A 39 -13.11 4.82 3.28
CA ALA A 39 -14.06 3.71 3.33
C ALA A 39 -15.28 4.01 2.45
N LEU A 40 -16.07 2.96 2.22
CA LEU A 40 -17.40 3.09 1.63
C LEU A 40 -18.41 3.13 2.79
N GLY A 41 -19.34 4.07 2.73
CA GLY A 41 -20.48 4.09 3.63
C GLY A 41 -21.57 3.11 3.19
N TRP A 42 -22.74 3.22 3.80
CA TRP A 42 -23.86 2.30 3.58
C TRP A 42 -24.83 2.80 2.53
N ARG A 43 -24.84 4.12 2.26
CA ARG A 43 -25.70 4.70 1.23
C ARG A 43 -25.11 4.41 -0.14
N PHE A 44 -25.93 3.89 -1.04
CA PHE A 44 -25.56 3.66 -2.42
C PHE A 44 -26.61 4.21 -3.38
N GLN A 45 -26.16 4.46 -4.60
CA GLN A 45 -27.00 4.74 -5.75
C GLN A 45 -26.81 3.60 -6.76
N GLU A 46 -27.91 3.08 -7.30
CA GLU A 46 -27.85 2.12 -8.40
C GLU A 46 -27.49 2.89 -9.67
N SER A 47 -26.36 2.55 -10.29
CA SER A 47 -25.83 3.36 -11.39
C SER A 47 -26.14 2.78 -12.76
N LEU A 48 -26.04 1.45 -12.93
CA LEU A 48 -26.26 0.83 -14.23
C LEU A 48 -26.46 -0.69 -14.13
N GLU A 49 -27.34 -1.22 -14.98
CA GLU A 49 -27.44 -2.65 -15.30
C GLU A 49 -27.05 -2.84 -16.76
N LEU A 50 -26.12 -3.75 -17.03
CA LEU A 50 -25.52 -3.96 -18.34
C LEU A 50 -25.12 -5.43 -18.53
N SER A 51 -25.06 -5.88 -19.78
CA SER A 51 -24.60 -7.24 -20.06
C SER A 51 -23.11 -7.39 -19.72
N LEU A 52 -22.71 -8.60 -19.36
CA LEU A 52 -21.30 -8.92 -19.08
C LEU A 52 -20.41 -8.60 -20.29
N ASP A 53 -20.89 -8.91 -21.49
CA ASP A 53 -20.13 -8.71 -22.72
C ASP A 53 -19.90 -7.22 -23.03
N GLU A 54 -20.92 -6.38 -22.87
CA GLU A 54 -20.79 -4.92 -23.04
C GLU A 54 -19.82 -4.32 -22.02
N TYR A 55 -19.90 -4.76 -20.76
CA TYR A 55 -18.99 -4.28 -19.72
C TYR A 55 -17.54 -4.65 -20.02
N GLU A 56 -17.26 -5.89 -20.41
CA GLU A 56 -15.89 -6.33 -20.72
C GLU A 56 -15.35 -5.66 -21.98
N GLN A 57 -16.19 -5.45 -23.01
CA GLN A 57 -15.82 -4.68 -24.20
C GLN A 57 -15.41 -3.24 -23.85
N ALA A 58 -16.15 -2.57 -22.97
CA ALA A 58 -15.84 -1.21 -22.53
C ALA A 58 -14.53 -1.10 -21.71
N ARG A 59 -13.99 -2.21 -21.20
CA ARG A 59 -12.72 -2.25 -20.44
C ARG A 59 -11.48 -2.48 -21.30
N LEU A 60 -11.66 -2.85 -22.56
CA LEU A 60 -10.56 -3.06 -23.49
C LEU A 60 -10.03 -1.72 -24.02
N PRO A 61 -8.72 -1.61 -24.33
CA PRO A 61 -7.71 -2.67 -24.33
C PRO A 61 -6.91 -2.79 -23.01
N PHE A 62 -7.01 -1.82 -22.08
CA PHE A 62 -6.12 -1.75 -20.92
C PHE A 62 -6.85 -1.97 -19.59
N ARG A 63 -6.64 -3.14 -19.00
CA ARG A 63 -6.99 -3.38 -17.59
C ARG A 63 -6.05 -2.58 -16.68
N ARG A 64 -6.60 -1.89 -15.68
CA ARG A 64 -5.81 -1.14 -14.69
C ARG A 64 -4.75 -2.04 -14.05
N ARG A 65 -3.52 -1.53 -13.94
CA ARG A 65 -2.46 -2.21 -13.20
C ARG A 65 -2.69 -2.06 -11.71
N ARG A 66 -2.05 -2.92 -10.92
CA ARG A 66 -2.14 -2.86 -9.44
C ARG A 66 -1.70 -1.50 -8.88
N SER A 67 -0.73 -0.84 -9.52
CA SER A 67 -0.30 0.53 -9.19
C SER A 67 -1.43 1.55 -9.32
N ASP A 68 -2.29 1.39 -10.33
CA ASP A 68 -3.35 2.33 -10.67
C ASP A 68 -4.56 2.18 -9.72
N LEU A 69 -4.56 1.13 -8.89
CA LEU A 69 -5.54 0.90 -7.84
C LEU A 69 -5.11 1.48 -6.48
N LEU A 70 -3.87 1.95 -6.36
CA LEU A 70 -3.37 2.57 -5.13
C LEU A 70 -3.72 4.05 -5.13
N LEU A 71 -4.34 4.50 -4.05
CA LEU A 71 -4.60 5.92 -3.82
C LEU A 71 -3.49 6.52 -2.94
N GLY A 72 -2.85 7.58 -3.42
CA GLY A 72 -1.90 8.36 -2.62
C GLY A 72 -2.59 9.18 -1.52
N VAL A 73 -1.82 9.68 -0.55
CA VAL A 73 -2.34 10.48 0.58
C VAL A 73 -3.15 11.69 0.09
N GLN A 74 -2.61 12.45 -0.85
CA GLN A 74 -3.30 13.64 -1.40
C GLN A 74 -4.55 13.26 -2.19
N GLN A 75 -4.52 12.16 -2.94
CA GLN A 75 -5.70 11.66 -3.68
C GLN A 75 -6.81 11.23 -2.71
N ARG A 76 -6.46 10.57 -1.60
CA ARG A 76 -7.43 10.20 -0.56
C ARG A 76 -8.05 11.44 0.09
N ARG A 77 -7.23 12.42 0.49
CA ARG A 77 -7.73 13.68 1.06
C ARG A 77 -8.69 14.38 0.11
N LYS A 78 -8.29 14.55 -1.16
CA LYS A 78 -9.13 15.15 -2.19
C LYS A 78 -10.46 14.40 -2.33
N LYS A 79 -10.41 13.07 -2.46
CA LYS A 79 -11.63 12.25 -2.59
C LYS A 79 -12.61 12.42 -1.43
N LEU A 80 -12.11 12.49 -0.19
CA LEU A 80 -12.95 12.70 0.99
C LEU A 80 -13.58 14.10 1.03
N VAL A 81 -12.83 15.12 0.64
CA VAL A 81 -13.37 16.49 0.57
C VAL A 81 -14.39 16.61 -0.56
N ASP A 82 -14.08 16.04 -1.73
CA ASP A 82 -14.98 16.01 -2.89
C ASP A 82 -16.29 15.24 -2.58
N SER A 83 -16.25 14.25 -1.68
CA SER A 83 -17.44 13.53 -1.22
C SER A 83 -18.25 14.27 -0.15
N GLY A 84 -17.82 15.47 0.26
CA GLY A 84 -18.53 16.33 1.21
C GLY A 84 -18.07 16.20 2.66
N VAL A 85 -16.99 15.46 2.94
CA VAL A 85 -16.42 15.39 4.29
C VAL A 85 -15.69 16.70 4.61
N ALA A 86 -15.96 17.25 5.81
CA ALA A 86 -15.30 18.47 6.25
C ALA A 86 -13.78 18.27 6.34
N LEU A 87 -13.02 19.22 5.80
CA LEU A 87 -11.55 19.16 5.79
C LEU A 87 -10.98 18.94 7.20
N LEU A 88 -11.56 19.58 8.22
CA LEU A 88 -11.14 19.43 9.62
C LEU A 88 -11.19 17.97 10.09
N ASP A 89 -12.23 17.23 9.70
CA ASP A 89 -12.39 15.83 10.10
C ASP A 89 -11.39 14.93 9.37
N VAL A 90 -11.10 15.23 8.10
CA VAL A 90 -10.04 14.55 7.36
C VAL A 90 -8.69 14.76 8.04
N LEU A 91 -8.35 16.00 8.40
CA LEU A 91 -7.10 16.31 9.11
C LEU A 91 -7.02 15.63 10.49
N ARG A 92 -8.16 15.55 11.20
CA ARG A 92 -8.23 14.82 12.47
C ARG A 92 -7.90 13.34 12.28
N ALA A 93 -8.48 12.71 11.27
CA ALA A 93 -8.21 11.30 10.96
C ALA A 93 -6.74 11.07 10.57
N GLU A 94 -6.14 11.96 9.79
CA GLU A 94 -4.71 11.93 9.45
C GLU A 94 -3.81 12.01 10.69
N ASN A 95 -4.16 12.88 11.63
CA ASN A 95 -3.44 13.03 12.89
C ASN A 95 -3.55 11.76 13.73
N LEU A 96 -4.74 11.15 13.83
CA LEU A 96 -4.93 9.90 14.57
C LEU A 96 -4.08 8.75 14.01
N VAL A 97 -3.99 8.62 12.68
CA VAL A 97 -3.11 7.63 12.04
C VAL A 97 -1.65 7.92 12.36
N SER A 98 -1.25 9.19 12.29
CA SER A 98 0.13 9.61 12.54
C SER A 98 0.56 9.39 14.00
N LEU A 99 -0.34 9.61 14.97
CA LEU A 99 -0.09 9.33 16.38
C LEU A 99 0.02 7.84 16.68
N LYS A 100 -0.79 6.99 16.02
CA LYS A 100 -0.68 5.52 16.18
C LYS A 100 0.71 5.00 15.79
N LYS A 101 1.40 5.64 14.83
CA LYS A 101 2.77 5.27 14.43
C LYS A 101 3.78 5.40 15.56
N THR A 102 3.67 6.45 16.37
CA THR A 102 4.65 6.74 17.42
C THR A 102 4.44 5.84 18.64
N ALA A 103 3.19 5.44 18.88
CA ALA A 103 2.82 4.51 19.95
C ALA A 103 3.10 3.04 19.61
N SER A 104 2.94 2.63 18.34
CA SER A 104 3.34 1.30 17.88
C SER A 104 4.85 1.26 17.65
N GLY A 105 5.62 1.04 18.71
CA GLY A 105 7.05 0.75 18.63
C GLY A 105 7.30 -0.30 17.53
N LYS A 106 8.26 -0.01 16.64
CA LYS A 106 8.66 -0.91 15.56
C LYS A 106 9.06 -2.27 16.16
N GLU A 107 8.19 -3.27 16.12
CA GLU A 107 8.72 -4.64 16.12
C GLU A 107 9.56 -4.75 14.84
N PRO A 108 10.86 -5.09 14.95
CA PRO A 108 11.68 -5.28 13.76
C PRO A 108 11.03 -6.38 12.91
N ARG A 109 10.86 -6.11 11.61
CA ARG A 109 10.44 -7.13 10.66
C ARG A 109 11.38 -8.32 10.86
N ARG A 110 10.87 -9.46 11.32
CA ARG A 110 11.63 -10.70 11.43
C ARG A 110 12.15 -11.03 10.03
N THR A 111 13.39 -10.69 9.75
CA THR A 111 14.10 -11.22 8.59
C THR A 111 14.23 -12.72 8.80
N PRO A 112 13.93 -13.56 7.81
CA PRO A 112 14.26 -14.98 7.92
C PRO A 112 15.78 -15.12 8.12
N ASP A 113 16.14 -15.89 9.14
CA ASP A 113 17.47 -16.11 9.67
C ASP A 113 18.44 -16.62 8.57
N LEU A 114 19.20 -15.71 7.94
CA LEU A 114 20.25 -16.06 6.99
C LEU A 114 21.50 -16.44 7.79
N LYS A 115 21.62 -17.76 8.02
CA LYS A 115 22.75 -18.45 8.65
C LYS A 115 24.10 -17.84 8.25
N LEU A 116 24.85 -17.43 9.28
CA LEU A 116 26.23 -16.99 9.24
C LEU A 116 27.12 -18.14 8.74
N GLN A 117 27.43 -18.18 7.44
CA GLN A 117 28.50 -19.02 6.93
C GLN A 117 29.84 -18.37 7.27
N GLN A 118 30.58 -18.99 8.20
CA GLN A 118 31.96 -18.67 8.48
C GLN A 118 32.79 -18.86 7.19
N LYS A 119 33.25 -17.77 6.60
CA LYS A 119 34.29 -17.80 5.57
C LYS A 119 35.53 -17.08 6.09
N GLY A 120 36.65 -17.78 6.01
CA GLY A 120 37.93 -17.45 6.61
C GLY A 120 38.49 -16.08 6.22
N LYS A 121 39.33 -15.57 7.13
CA LYS A 121 40.14 -14.37 6.95
C LYS A 121 41.08 -14.51 5.75
N PRO A 122 41.31 -13.42 5.01
CA PRO A 122 42.66 -13.12 4.56
C PRO A 122 43.19 -11.87 5.29
N SER A 123 44.39 -12.05 5.82
CA SER A 123 45.28 -11.00 6.30
C SER A 123 45.46 -9.92 5.23
N ASN A 124 45.45 -8.64 5.61
CA ASN A 124 46.26 -7.63 4.96
C ASN A 124 46.57 -6.47 5.93
N GLN A 125 47.87 -6.28 6.14
CA GLN A 125 48.46 -5.23 6.95
C GLN A 125 48.36 -3.88 6.22
N CYS A 126 47.72 -2.88 6.82
CA CYS A 126 47.86 -1.49 6.40
C CYS A 126 48.87 -0.80 7.32
N ARG A 127 50.03 -0.42 6.75
CA ARG A 127 51.05 0.40 7.40
C ARG A 127 50.47 1.78 7.65
N LEU A 128 50.46 2.21 8.91
CA LEU A 128 50.16 3.59 9.30
C LEU A 128 51.46 4.40 9.26
N SER A 129 51.47 5.48 8.47
CA SER A 129 52.53 6.49 8.49
C SER A 129 52.37 7.38 9.75
N PRO A 130 53.47 7.80 10.41
CA PRO A 130 53.38 8.61 11.62
C PRO A 130 53.14 10.11 11.33
N PRO A 131 52.52 10.86 12.28
CA PRO A 131 52.24 12.28 12.12
C PRO A 131 53.45 13.18 12.46
N LEU A 132 53.56 14.29 11.73
CA LEU A 132 54.58 15.34 11.88
C LEU A 132 54.43 16.14 13.19
N GLN A 133 55.52 16.25 13.95
CA GLN A 133 55.62 17.10 15.15
C GLN A 133 55.66 18.59 14.77
N LYS A 134 54.76 19.40 15.37
CA LYS A 134 54.83 20.86 15.35
C LYS A 134 55.82 21.33 16.42
N GLN A 135 56.86 22.05 16.02
CA GLN A 135 57.71 22.81 16.95
C GLN A 135 56.99 24.09 17.39
N MET A 136 56.99 24.38 18.69
CA MET A 136 56.73 25.71 19.22
C MET A 136 57.93 26.18 20.03
N ALA A 137 58.43 27.36 19.67
CA ALA A 137 59.48 28.08 20.36
C ALA A 137 58.92 28.78 21.61
N SER A 138 59.70 28.80 22.69
CA SER A 138 59.73 29.94 23.62
C SER A 138 61.04 29.93 24.42
N ARG A 139 61.38 31.11 24.95
CA ARG A 139 62.70 31.65 25.26
C ARG A 139 62.68 32.14 26.72
N ALA A 140 63.70 31.80 27.53
CA ALA A 140 64.14 32.43 28.79
C ALA A 140 65.28 31.54 29.35
N ALA A 141 66.39 32.00 29.95
CA ALA A 141 66.83 33.31 30.44
C ALA A 141 68.35 33.42 30.21
#